data_AF-A0A842P1S1-F1
#
_entry.id   AF-A0A842P1S1-F1
#
_cell.length_a   1.000
_cell.length_b   1.000
_cell.length_c   1.000
_cell.angle_alpha   90.00
_cell.angle_beta   90.00
_cell.angle_gamma   90.00
#
_symmetry.space_group_name_H-M   'P 1'
#
loop_
_entity.id
_entity.type
_entity.pdbx_description
1 polymer ?
#
loop_
_entity_poly.entity_id
_entity_poly.type
_entity_poly.pdbx_seq_one_letter_code
_entity_poly.pdbx_strand_id
1 'polypeptide(L)'
;MKKRGAYFFVLDALLGGAIFLISVVMIMGSYMNVPQTKQSYVLAEDLMNVLLNTKVIEFRDPFIQYLADNGNITNPEQTLFQQIAELHYKDEDNLAFNLTRNILDSLLPEQYGVSYIIMEEDKNTTIYNRSIDRINISKFTISSKKITFFAINQTDYFGPDITELKIWN
;
A
#
# COMPACT_ATOMS: atom_id res chain seq x y z
N MET A 1 36.57 -43.61 43.85
CA MET A 1 35.22 -43.11 43.52
C MET A 1 35.25 -41.66 42.98
N LYS A 2 35.92 -41.38 41.84
CA LYS A 2 35.99 -40.01 41.25
C LYS A 2 35.27 -39.85 39.90
N LYS A 3 34.65 -40.90 39.36
CA LYS A 3 34.03 -40.87 38.02
C LYS A 3 32.60 -40.28 37.99
N ARG A 4 31.91 -40.18 39.13
CA ARG A 4 30.51 -39.70 39.18
C ARG A 4 30.36 -38.21 38.86
N GLY A 5 31.32 -37.38 39.26
CA GLY A 5 31.29 -35.93 38.97
C GLY A 5 31.42 -35.59 37.49
N ALA A 6 32.16 -36.40 36.72
CA ALA A 6 32.31 -36.21 35.28
C ALA A 6 30.99 -36.40 34.52
N TYR A 7 30.12 -37.31 34.97
CA TYR A 7 28.79 -37.51 34.36
C TYR A 7 27.88 -36.31 34.58
N PHE A 8 27.88 -35.72 35.78
CA PHE A 8 27.09 -34.52 36.05
C PHE A 8 27.57 -33.33 35.24
N PHE A 9 28.89 -33.18 35.07
CA PHE A 9 29.45 -32.13 34.23
C PHE A 9 29.05 -32.29 32.74
N VAL A 10 29.11 -33.51 32.20
CA VAL A 10 28.70 -33.77 30.81
C VAL A 10 27.19 -33.56 30.62
N LEU A 11 26.38 -33.96 31.60
CA LEU A 11 24.93 -33.79 31.55
C LEU A 11 24.55 -32.30 31.61
N ASP A 12 25.21 -31.52 32.46
CA ASP A 12 25.00 -30.08 32.57
C ASP A 12 25.42 -29.35 31.29
N ALA A 13 26.57 -29.72 30.71
CA ALA A 13 27.02 -29.19 29.42
C ALA A 13 26.03 -29.52 28.28
N LEU A 14 25.44 -30.72 28.28
CA LEU A 14 24.46 -31.13 27.29
C LEU A 14 23.14 -30.37 27.45
N LEU A 15 22.65 -30.19 28.69
CA LEU A 15 21.46 -29.38 28.98
C LEU A 15 21.68 -27.92 28.59
N GLY A 16 22.82 -27.34 28.95
CA GLY A 16 23.18 -25.97 28.57
C GLY A 16 23.25 -25.80 27.05
N GLY A 17 23.85 -26.77 26.34
CA GLY A 17 23.91 -26.78 24.88
C GLY A 17 22.53 -26.86 24.23
N ALA A 18 21.61 -27.66 24.78
CA ALA A 18 20.24 -27.77 24.28
C ALA A 18 19.47 -26.44 24.45
N ILE A 19 19.58 -25.81 25.62
CA ILE A 19 18.95 -24.51 25.89
C ILE A 19 19.49 -23.43 24.94
N PHE A 20 20.81 -23.42 24.72
CA PHE A 20 21.46 -22.50 23.78
C PHE A 20 20.95 -22.71 22.35
N LEU A 21 20.85 -23.96 21.89
CA LEU A 21 20.38 -24.28 20.55
C LEU A 21 18.92 -23.85 20.33
N ILE A 22 18.04 -24.13 21.30
CA ILE A 22 16.63 -23.68 21.26
C ILE A 22 16.55 -22.16 21.18
N SER A 23 17.37 -21.45 21.96
CA SER A 23 17.40 -19.98 21.97
C SER A 23 17.82 -19.42 20.61
N VAL A 24 18.86 -19.98 19.98
CA VAL A 24 19.32 -19.57 18.64
C VAL A 24 18.24 -19.81 17.60
N VAL A 25 17.56 -20.96 17.62
CA VAL A 25 16.47 -21.28 16.69
C VAL A 25 15.29 -20.31 16.87
N MET A 26 14.93 -19.96 18.10
CA MET A 26 13.88 -18.97 18.37
C MET A 26 14.24 -17.58 17.84
N ILE A 27 15.48 -17.14 18.08
CA ILE A 27 15.97 -15.85 17.57
C ILE A 27 15.94 -15.87 16.04
N MET A 28 16.51 -16.89 15.40
CA MET A 28 16.49 -17.03 13.94
C MET A 28 15.07 -17.09 13.37
N GLY A 29 14.15 -17.80 14.03
CA GLY A 29 12.74 -17.87 13.65
C GLY A 29 12.05 -16.51 13.68
N SER A 30 12.36 -15.66 14.66
CA SER A 30 11.78 -14.31 14.76
C SER A 30 12.23 -13.37 13.64
N TYR A 31 13.41 -13.59 13.06
CA TYR A 31 13.94 -12.78 11.95
C TYR A 31 13.43 -13.19 10.56
N MET A 32 12.72 -14.32 10.42
CA MET A 32 12.25 -14.79 9.10
C MET A 32 10.95 -14.15 8.60
N ASN A 33 10.38 -13.17 9.31
CA ASN A 33 9.23 -12.39 8.84
C ASN A 33 9.63 -11.29 7.85
N VAL A 34 10.37 -11.64 6.78
CA VAL A 34 10.57 -10.73 5.65
C VAL A 34 9.45 -10.99 4.66
N PRO A 35 8.55 -10.03 4.39
CA PRO A 35 7.51 -10.21 3.38
C PRO A 35 8.14 -10.60 2.04
N GLN A 36 7.60 -11.63 1.40
CA GLN A 36 8.11 -12.08 0.10
C GLN A 36 7.81 -11.01 -0.96
N THR A 37 8.85 -10.58 -1.69
CA THR A 37 8.79 -9.51 -2.70
C THR A 37 7.75 -9.74 -3.80
N LYS A 38 7.41 -10.99 -4.11
CA LYS A 38 6.35 -11.33 -5.07
C LYS A 38 4.95 -10.89 -4.63
N GLN A 39 4.67 -10.93 -3.33
CA GLN A 39 3.35 -10.60 -2.79
C GLN A 39 3.05 -9.10 -2.93
N SER A 40 4.07 -8.26 -2.76
CA SER A 40 3.93 -6.80 -2.87
C SER A 40 3.72 -6.33 -4.32
N TYR A 41 4.22 -7.07 -5.33
CA TYR A 41 3.99 -6.75 -6.75
C TYR A 41 2.53 -6.95 -7.12
N VAL A 42 2.03 -8.14 -6.80
CA VAL A 42 0.62 -8.51 -7.00
C VAL A 42 -0.29 -7.49 -6.30
N LEU A 43 0.08 -7.03 -5.11
CA LEU A 43 -0.70 -6.04 -4.36
C LEU A 43 -0.82 -4.68 -5.08
N ALA A 44 0.27 -4.13 -5.63
CA ALA A 44 0.21 -2.83 -6.32
C ALA A 44 -0.57 -2.89 -7.63
N GLU A 45 -0.46 -4.01 -8.36
CA GLU A 45 -1.23 -4.23 -9.58
C GLU A 45 -2.71 -4.46 -9.26
N ASP A 46 -3.03 -5.29 -8.27
CA ASP A 46 -4.39 -5.56 -7.84
C ASP A 46 -5.09 -4.30 -7.34
N LEU A 47 -4.43 -3.50 -6.50
CA LEU A 47 -4.99 -2.23 -6.03
C LEU A 47 -5.23 -1.25 -7.19
N MET A 48 -4.28 -1.13 -8.11
CA MET A 48 -4.48 -0.31 -9.30
C MET A 48 -5.67 -0.83 -10.14
N ASN A 49 -5.81 -2.15 -10.30
CA ASN A 49 -6.94 -2.76 -11.01
C ASN A 49 -8.27 -2.51 -10.30
N VAL A 50 -8.30 -2.52 -8.96
CA VAL A 50 -9.48 -2.14 -8.18
C VAL A 50 -9.86 -0.69 -8.49
N LEU A 51 -8.91 0.24 -8.46
CA LEU A 51 -9.18 1.64 -8.78
C LEU A 51 -9.68 1.83 -10.22
N LEU A 52 -9.09 1.10 -11.17
CA LEU A 52 -9.42 1.20 -12.59
C LEU A 52 -10.77 0.60 -12.96
N ASN A 53 -11.22 -0.46 -12.28
CA ASN A 53 -12.41 -1.22 -12.69
C ASN A 53 -13.62 -1.01 -11.78
N THR A 54 -13.40 -0.62 -10.53
CA THR A 54 -14.51 -0.42 -9.58
C THR A 54 -15.14 0.94 -9.82
N LYS A 55 -16.46 0.96 -10.02
CA LYS A 55 -17.20 2.21 -10.15
C LYS A 55 -17.40 2.89 -8.80
N VAL A 56 -17.55 4.21 -8.81
CA VAL A 56 -17.82 4.99 -7.59
C VAL A 56 -19.10 4.48 -6.90
N ILE A 57 -20.14 4.16 -7.67
CA ILE A 57 -21.41 3.62 -7.13
C ILE A 57 -21.28 2.23 -6.49
N GLU A 58 -20.28 1.44 -6.89
CA GLU A 58 -20.06 0.09 -6.39
C GLU A 58 -19.30 0.10 -5.05
N PHE A 59 -18.53 1.16 -4.79
CA PHE A 59 -17.76 1.31 -3.57
C PHE A 59 -18.61 1.95 -2.45
N ARG A 60 -19.22 1.11 -1.61
CA ARG A 60 -20.10 1.52 -0.52
C ARG A 60 -19.33 2.09 0.67
N ASP A 61 -18.93 3.36 0.56
CA ASP A 61 -18.26 4.10 1.63
C ASP A 61 -19.04 5.36 2.04
N PRO A 62 -19.19 5.65 3.34
CA PRO A 62 -19.93 6.84 3.80
C PRO A 62 -19.35 8.16 3.29
N PHE A 63 -18.04 8.26 3.05
CA PHE A 63 -17.42 9.47 2.51
C PHE A 63 -17.77 9.66 1.04
N ILE A 64 -17.86 8.58 0.26
CA ILE A 64 -18.32 8.65 -1.14
C ILE A 64 -19.77 9.13 -1.18
N GLN A 65 -20.64 8.61 -0.32
CA GLN A 65 -22.01 9.09 -0.22
C GLN A 65 -22.06 10.59 0.11
N TYR A 66 -21.24 11.04 1.07
CA TYR A 66 -21.11 12.46 1.39
C TYR A 66 -20.66 13.30 0.19
N LEU A 67 -19.69 12.83 -0.61
CA LEU A 67 -19.26 13.54 -1.83
C LEU A 67 -20.36 13.60 -2.89
N ALA A 68 -21.16 12.53 -3.02
CA ALA A 68 -22.28 12.49 -3.95
C ALA A 68 -23.41 13.43 -3.51
N ASP A 69 -23.75 13.45 -2.22
CA ASP A 69 -24.79 14.31 -1.66
C ASP A 69 -24.44 15.80 -1.77
N ASN A 70 -23.15 16.14 -1.75
CA ASN A 70 -22.66 17.51 -1.95
C ASN A 70 -22.49 17.90 -3.43
N GLY A 71 -22.74 17.00 -4.38
CA GLY A 71 -22.63 17.26 -5.81
C GLY A 71 -21.20 17.25 -6.37
N ASN A 72 -20.21 16.78 -5.60
CA ASN A 72 -18.82 16.68 -6.07
C ASN A 72 -18.62 15.48 -7.01
N ILE A 73 -19.45 14.43 -6.84
CA ILE A 73 -19.55 13.29 -7.76
C ILE A 73 -20.72 13.55 -8.71
N THR A 74 -20.40 13.93 -9.94
CA THR A 74 -21.38 14.22 -11.00
C THR A 74 -21.79 12.96 -11.77
N ASN A 75 -20.86 12.00 -11.90
CA ASN A 75 -21.06 10.76 -12.65
C ASN A 75 -20.66 9.53 -11.80
N PRO A 76 -21.62 8.88 -11.13
CA PRO A 76 -21.33 7.73 -10.26
C PRO A 76 -20.91 6.45 -11.03
N GLU A 77 -21.06 6.45 -12.37
CA GLU A 77 -20.62 5.35 -13.24
C GLU A 77 -19.12 5.43 -13.57
N GLN A 78 -18.45 6.52 -13.22
CA GLN A 78 -16.99 6.62 -13.33
C GLN A 78 -16.29 5.64 -12.39
N THR A 79 -15.07 5.28 -12.74
CA THR A 79 -14.23 4.43 -11.91
C THR A 79 -13.61 5.25 -10.77
N LEU A 80 -13.23 4.60 -9.68
CA LEU A 80 -12.56 5.29 -8.57
C LEU A 80 -11.30 6.04 -9.04
N PHE A 81 -10.55 5.44 -9.97
CA PHE A 81 -9.40 6.04 -10.61
C PHE A 81 -9.74 7.34 -11.36
N GLN A 82 -10.81 7.32 -12.17
CA GLN A 82 -11.28 8.50 -12.89
C GLN A 82 -11.78 9.58 -11.94
N GLN A 83 -12.52 9.20 -10.89
CA GLN A 83 -13.05 10.17 -9.93
C GLN A 83 -11.94 10.88 -9.13
N ILE A 84 -10.87 10.17 -8.75
CA ILE A 84 -9.69 10.78 -8.11
C ILE A 84 -9.04 11.79 -9.05
N ALA A 85 -8.86 11.42 -10.33
CA ALA A 85 -8.28 12.30 -11.33
C ALA A 85 -9.18 13.50 -11.66
N GLU A 86 -10.52 13.34 -11.68
CA GLU A 86 -11.45 14.44 -11.88
C GLU A 86 -11.41 15.44 -10.73
N LEU A 87 -11.33 14.97 -9.49
CA LEU A 87 -11.18 15.86 -8.32
C LEU A 87 -9.85 16.63 -8.39
N HIS A 88 -8.78 15.98 -8.82
CA HIS A 88 -7.49 16.66 -9.04
C HIS A 88 -7.58 17.72 -10.15
N TYR A 89 -8.21 17.37 -11.28
CA TYR A 89 -8.41 18.30 -12.40
C TYR A 89 -9.24 19.55 -12.02
N LYS A 90 -10.18 19.41 -11.08
CA LYS A 90 -10.99 20.51 -10.57
C LYS A 90 -10.30 21.36 -9.48
N ASP A 91 -9.01 21.15 -9.24
CA ASP A 91 -8.24 21.76 -8.14
C ASP A 91 -8.80 21.42 -6.74
N GLU A 92 -9.54 20.31 -6.61
CA GLU A 92 -10.11 19.82 -5.36
C GLU A 92 -9.18 18.80 -4.66
N ASP A 93 -7.89 19.12 -4.59
CA ASP A 93 -6.82 18.24 -4.10
C ASP A 93 -7.11 17.66 -2.70
N ASN A 94 -7.77 18.42 -1.82
CA ASN A 94 -8.16 17.95 -0.50
C ASN A 94 -9.19 16.81 -0.55
N LEU A 95 -10.13 16.88 -1.50
CA LEU A 95 -11.13 15.84 -1.70
C LEU A 95 -10.50 14.63 -2.40
N ALA A 96 -9.64 14.86 -3.39
CA ALA A 96 -8.85 13.81 -4.02
C ALA A 96 -7.99 13.05 -2.99
N PHE A 97 -7.30 13.77 -2.10
CA PHE A 97 -6.53 13.20 -0.98
C PHE A 97 -7.41 12.35 -0.07
N ASN A 98 -8.54 12.89 0.41
CA ASN A 98 -9.40 12.19 1.36
C ASN A 98 -10.08 10.97 0.73
N LEU A 99 -10.51 11.06 -0.53
CA LEU A 99 -11.07 9.93 -1.27
C LEU A 99 -10.02 8.83 -1.44
N THR A 100 -8.85 9.19 -1.94
CA THR A 100 -7.73 8.26 -2.14
C THR A 100 -7.31 7.61 -0.83
N ARG A 101 -7.24 8.39 0.25
CA ARG A 101 -6.96 7.92 1.60
C ARG A 101 -7.98 6.88 2.05
N ASN A 102 -9.28 7.19 1.99
CA ASN A 102 -10.33 6.29 2.50
C ASN A 102 -10.33 4.97 1.75
N ILE A 103 -10.14 5.01 0.43
CA ILE A 103 -10.06 3.79 -0.39
C ILE A 103 -8.81 2.99 -0.01
N LEU A 104 -7.62 3.60 -0.04
CA LEU A 104 -6.38 2.87 0.18
C LEU A 104 -6.19 2.41 1.63
N ASP A 105 -6.64 3.18 2.62
CA ASP A 105 -6.61 2.78 4.03
C ASP A 105 -7.51 1.57 4.30
N SER A 106 -8.64 1.43 3.57
CA SER A 106 -9.52 0.28 3.71
C SER A 106 -8.98 -1.00 3.06
N LEU A 107 -8.15 -0.86 2.02
CA LEU A 107 -7.64 -1.98 1.23
C LEU A 107 -6.23 -2.43 1.65
N LEU A 108 -5.43 -1.52 2.20
CA LEU A 108 -4.02 -1.75 2.47
C LEU A 108 -3.70 -1.66 3.97
N PRO A 109 -3.21 -2.75 4.60
CA PRO A 109 -2.83 -2.75 6.01
C PRO A 109 -1.83 -1.66 6.37
N GLU A 110 -1.89 -1.17 7.61
CA GLU A 110 -1.05 -0.06 8.12
C GLU A 110 0.46 -0.36 8.13
N GLN A 111 0.88 -1.60 7.88
CA GLN A 111 2.28 -2.01 7.78
C GLN A 111 2.91 -1.73 6.41
N TYR A 112 2.14 -1.27 5.43
CA TYR A 112 2.64 -0.89 4.11
C TYR A 112 2.59 0.63 3.89
N GLY A 113 3.72 1.17 3.43
CA GLY A 113 3.78 2.52 2.89
C GLY A 113 3.15 2.54 1.50
N VAL A 114 2.46 3.63 1.19
CA VAL A 114 1.78 3.79 -0.10
C VAL A 114 1.81 5.25 -0.55
N SER A 115 1.99 5.47 -1.84
CA SER A 115 1.91 6.80 -2.45
C SER A 115 1.17 6.73 -3.77
N TYR A 116 0.21 7.63 -3.95
CA TYR A 116 -0.52 7.83 -5.19
C TYR A 116 -0.08 9.16 -5.80
N ILE A 117 0.48 9.10 -7.01
CA ILE A 117 1.13 10.23 -7.68
C ILE A 117 0.51 10.37 -9.06
N ILE A 118 0.14 11.60 -9.43
CA ILE A 118 -0.20 11.96 -10.81
C ILE A 118 0.99 12.75 -11.37
N MET A 119 1.52 12.26 -12.49
CA MET A 119 2.65 12.86 -13.21
C MET A 119 2.11 13.54 -14.46
N GLU A 120 2.22 14.86 -14.45
CA GLU A 120 1.94 15.75 -15.57
C GLU A 120 3.27 16.09 -16.26
N GLU A 121 3.24 16.72 -17.44
CA GLU A 121 4.45 17.05 -18.21
C GLU A 121 5.47 17.89 -17.40
N ASP A 122 4.99 18.82 -16.57
CA ASP A 122 5.82 19.78 -15.84
C ASP A 122 5.88 19.56 -14.32
N LYS A 123 5.02 18.70 -13.78
CA LYS A 123 4.85 18.55 -12.32
C LYS A 123 4.40 17.15 -11.91
N ASN A 124 4.97 16.68 -10.80
CA ASN A 124 4.49 15.48 -10.12
C ASN A 124 3.69 15.90 -8.89
N THR A 125 2.38 15.65 -8.91
CA THR A 125 1.51 15.92 -7.76
C THR A 125 1.29 14.63 -6.97
N THR A 126 1.67 14.65 -5.69
CA THR A 126 1.38 13.54 -4.78
C THR A 126 -0.01 13.77 -4.18
N ILE A 127 -0.99 12.99 -4.63
CA ILE A 127 -2.38 13.09 -4.13
C ILE A 127 -2.48 12.46 -2.75
N TYR A 128 -1.75 11.37 -2.51
CA TYR A 128 -1.78 10.68 -1.22
C TYR A 128 -0.42 10.05 -0.91
N ASN A 129 -0.03 10.10 0.35
CA ASN A 129 1.20 9.49 0.85
C ASN A 129 1.01 9.05 2.30
N ARG A 130 1.10 7.75 2.53
CA ARG A 130 1.21 7.14 3.85
C ARG A 130 2.60 6.57 3.99
N SER A 131 3.40 7.18 4.85
CA SER A 131 4.79 6.79 5.09
C SER A 131 4.92 6.25 6.51
N ILE A 132 5.26 4.97 6.62
CA ILE A 132 5.62 4.32 7.89
C ILE A 132 7.13 4.46 8.12
N ASP A 133 7.91 4.37 7.03
CA ASP A 133 9.34 4.62 6.94
C ASP A 133 9.68 5.39 5.66
N ARG A 134 10.83 6.07 5.63
CA ARG A 134 11.31 6.76 4.40
C ARG A 134 11.43 5.72 3.27
N ILE A 135 10.89 6.03 2.09
CA ILE A 135 11.02 5.20 0.87
C ILE A 135 12.49 4.75 0.66
N ASN A 136 13.45 5.63 0.97
CA ASN A 136 14.89 5.36 0.84
C ASN A 136 15.47 4.29 1.80
N ILE A 137 14.73 3.89 2.83
CA ILE A 137 15.12 2.86 3.81
C ILE A 137 14.32 1.57 3.57
N SER A 138 13.28 1.62 2.73
CA SER A 138 12.46 0.44 2.43
C SER A 138 13.31 -0.67 1.80
N LYS A 139 13.02 -1.92 2.19
CA LYS A 139 13.73 -3.08 1.62
C LYS A 139 13.34 -3.31 0.16
N PHE A 140 12.17 -2.81 -0.25
CA PHE A 140 11.69 -2.84 -1.62
C PHE A 140 10.66 -1.73 -1.84
N THR A 141 10.63 -1.18 -3.06
CA THR A 141 9.56 -0.30 -3.54
C THR A 141 9.03 -0.87 -4.84
N ILE A 142 7.72 -0.94 -4.96
CA ILE A 142 7.04 -1.44 -6.15
C ILE A 142 6.12 -0.34 -6.65
N SER A 143 6.07 -0.16 -7.97
CA SER A 143 5.15 0.78 -8.57
C SER A 143 4.33 0.19 -9.71
N SER A 144 3.05 0.58 -9.75
CA SER A 144 2.13 0.32 -10.84
C SER A 144 1.82 1.65 -11.53
N LYS A 145 2.08 1.73 -12.84
CA LYS A 145 1.87 2.93 -13.65
C LYS A 145 0.77 2.71 -14.66
N LYS A 146 -0.14 3.67 -14.79
CA LYS A 146 -1.25 3.66 -15.75
C LYS A 146 -1.41 5.04 -16.36
N ILE A 147 -1.90 5.08 -17.60
CA ILE A 147 -2.23 6.32 -18.28
C ILE A 147 -3.62 6.74 -17.85
N THR A 148 -3.75 7.99 -17.42
CA THR A 148 -5.01 8.63 -17.08
C THR A 148 -5.47 9.46 -18.27
N PHE A 149 -6.57 9.03 -18.88
CA PHE A 149 -7.19 9.74 -19.98
C PHE A 149 -8.70 9.49 -19.96
N PHE A 150 -9.49 10.55 -19.88
CA PHE A 150 -10.95 10.45 -19.92
C PHE A 150 -11.62 11.76 -20.38
N ALA A 151 -12.86 11.64 -20.85
CA ALA A 151 -13.67 12.78 -21.27
C ALA A 151 -14.50 13.31 -20.08
N ILE A 152 -14.47 14.62 -19.86
CA ILE A 152 -15.30 15.34 -18.91
C ILE A 152 -16.47 15.95 -19.70
N ASN A 153 -17.69 15.55 -19.37
CA ASN A 153 -18.93 16.07 -19.97
C ASN A 153 -19.00 15.99 -21.52
N GLN A 154 -18.27 15.06 -22.15
CA GLN A 154 -18.23 14.83 -23.62
C GLN A 154 -17.63 15.98 -24.45
N THR A 155 -17.24 17.09 -23.83
CA THR A 155 -16.66 18.27 -24.51
C THR A 155 -15.19 18.49 -24.17
N ASP A 156 -14.81 18.19 -22.93
CA ASP A 156 -13.44 18.39 -22.44
C ASP A 156 -12.74 17.04 -22.22
N TYR A 157 -11.41 17.04 -22.33
CA TYR A 157 -10.59 15.85 -22.12
C TYR A 157 -9.53 16.14 -21.06
N PHE A 158 -9.34 15.18 -20.16
CA PHE A 158 -8.25 15.19 -19.20
C PHE A 158 -7.17 14.18 -19.61
N GLY A 159 -5.91 14.57 -19.43
CA GLY A 159 -4.73 13.80 -19.80
C GLY A 159 -4.28 13.97 -21.27
N PRO A 160 -3.31 13.17 -21.74
CA PRO A 160 -2.80 11.96 -21.08
C PRO A 160 -1.76 12.23 -19.99
N ASP A 161 -2.07 11.84 -18.75
CA ASP A 161 -1.12 11.90 -17.62
C ASP A 161 -0.73 10.49 -17.15
N ILE A 162 0.40 10.36 -16.45
CA ILE A 162 0.81 9.07 -15.88
C ILE A 162 0.49 9.06 -14.40
N THR A 163 -0.40 8.17 -13.99
CA THR A 163 -0.65 7.90 -12.58
C THR A 163 0.19 6.73 -12.12
N GLU A 164 0.90 6.92 -11.00
CA GLU A 164 1.75 5.94 -10.36
C GLU A 164 1.26 5.64 -8.94
N LEU A 165 0.98 4.38 -8.66
CA LEU A 165 0.76 3.86 -7.31
C LEU A 165 2.04 3.15 -6.85
N LYS A 166 2.67 3.66 -5.78
CA LYS A 166 3.84 3.05 -5.14
C LYS A 166 3.44 2.37 -3.84
N ILE A 167 3.98 1.20 -3.59
CA ILE A 167 3.82 0.47 -2.32
C ILE A 167 5.19 -0.02 -1.86
N TRP A 168 5.47 0.13 -0.56
CA TRP A 168 6.70 -0.33 0.08
C TRP A 168 6.44 -0.89 1.48
N ASN A 169 7.43 -1.64 2.00
CA ASN A 169 7.49 -2.13 3.37
C ASN A 169 8.93 -1.98 3.88
#